data_AF-A0A2M9EY78-F1
#
_entry.id   AF-A0A2M9EY78-F1
#
_cell.length_a   1.000
_cell.length_b   1.000
_cell.length_c   1.000
_cell.angle_alpha   90.00
_cell.angle_beta   90.00
_cell.angle_gamma   90.00
#
_symmetry.space_group_name_H-M   'P 1'
#
loop_
_entity.id
_entity.type
_entity.pdbx_description
1 polymer ?
#
loop_
_entity_poly.entity_id
_entity_poly.type
_entity_poly.pdbx_seq_one_letter_code
_entity_poly.pdbx_strand_id
1 'polypeptide(L)' 'MKAIHFIIGVLIIALGFFFFSITVEGDFLKNFSYKLLGFAIVVGGAFYLKKVARFGRQKES' A
#
# COMPACT_ATOMS: atom_id res chain seq x y z
N MET A 1 -7.70 -4.82 17.87
CA MET A 1 -6.78 -5.49 16.92
C MET A 1 -7.16 -5.31 15.45
N LYS A 2 -8.37 -5.69 14.98
CA LYS A 2 -8.77 -5.52 13.55
C LYS A 2 -8.70 -4.06 13.05
N ALA A 3 -9.18 -3.10 13.83
CA ALA A 3 -9.13 -1.68 13.47
C ALA A 3 -7.70 -1.13 13.34
N ILE A 4 -6.78 -1.57 14.20
CA ILE A 4 -5.38 -1.15 14.16
C ILE A 4 -4.72 -1.65 12.87
N HIS A 5 -4.92 -2.92 12.51
CA HIS A 5 -4.41 -3.46 11.25
C HIS A 5 -5.03 -2.78 10.02
N PHE A 6 -6.31 -2.40 10.10
CA PHE A 6 -6.95 -1.62 9.05
C PHE A 6 -6.27 -0.24 8.88
N ILE A 7 -6.07 0.48 9.98
CA ILE A 7 -5.37 1.78 9.98
C ILE A 7 -3.96 1.63 9.41
N ILE A 8 -3.20 0.63 9.84
CA ILE A 8 -1.86 0.35 9.33
C ILE A 8 -1.89 0.10 7.81
N GLY A 9 -2.81 -0.73 7.33
CA GLY A 9 -2.93 -1.01 5.90
C GLY A 9 -3.30 0.23 5.07
N VAL A 10 -4.18 1.09 5.59
CA VAL A 10 -4.51 2.38 4.96
C VAL A 10 -3.30 3.32 4.93
N LEU A 11 -2.52 3.38 6.02
CA LEU A 11 -1.29 4.18 6.07
C LEU A 11 -0.25 3.70 5.04
N ILE A 12 -0.08 2.38 4.88
CA ILE A 12 0.80 1.81 3.85
C ILE A 12 0.36 2.26 2.46
N ILE A 13 -0.95 2.18 2.16
CA ILE A 13 -1.48 2.62 0.87
C ILE A 13 -1.27 4.13 0.66
N ALA A 14 -1.50 4.95 1.68
CA ALA A 14 -1.26 6.39 1.63
C ALA A 14 0.21 6.73 1.31
N LEU A 15 1.17 5.99 1.89
CA LEU A 15 2.59 6.11 1.55
C LEU A 15 2.86 5.76 0.08
N GLY A 16 2.22 4.72 -0.45
CA GLY A 16 2.34 4.38 -1.88
C GLY A 16 1.83 5.50 -2.79
N PHE A 17 0.72 6.14 -2.44
CA PHE A 17 0.22 7.32 -3.15
C PHE A 17 1.14 8.54 -3.02
N PHE A 18 1.79 8.72 -1.87
CA PHE A 18 2.81 9.76 -1.71
C PHE A 18 3.95 9.57 -2.72
N PHE A 19 4.46 8.35 -2.90
CA PHE A 19 5.47 8.07 -3.93
C PHE A 19 4.95 8.32 -5.35
N PHE A 20 3.68 8.04 -5.62
CA PHE A 20 3.06 8.39 -6.89
C PHE A 20 2.93 9.90 -7.12
N SER A 21 2.90 10.72 -6.07
CA SER A 21 2.86 12.18 -6.20
C SER A 21 4.22 12.79 -6.57
N ILE A 22 5.32 12.08 -6.29
CA ILE A 22 6.67 12.54 -6.59
C ILE A 22 6.84 12.62 -8.11
N THR A 23 7.28 13.80 -8.56
CA THR A 23 7.66 14.06 -9.94
C THR A 23 8.97 14.86 -9.92
N VAL A 24 10.00 14.31 -10.56
CA VAL A 24 11.32 14.93 -10.75
C VAL A 24 11.38 15.41 -12.20
N GLU A 25 11.52 16.72 -12.39
CA GLU A 25 11.53 17.31 -13.71
C GLU A 25 12.77 16.88 -14.50
N GLY A 26 12.58 16.52 -15.77
CA GLY A 26 13.66 16.12 -16.68
C GLY A 26 14.27 14.72 -16.45
N ASP A 27 13.81 13.94 -15.47
CA ASP A 27 14.39 12.61 -15.15
C ASP A 27 13.36 11.48 -15.24
N PHE A 28 13.26 10.86 -16.42
CA PHE A 28 12.32 9.76 -16.68
C PHE A 28 12.59 8.54 -15.80
N LEU A 29 13.85 8.13 -15.64
CA LEU A 29 14.19 6.91 -14.90
C LEU A 29 13.86 7.05 -13.42
N LYS A 30 14.13 8.22 -12.81
CA LYS A 30 13.70 8.48 -11.43
C LYS A 30 12.19 8.49 -11.30
N ASN A 31 11.48 9.17 -12.20
CA ASN A 31 10.02 9.20 -12.19
C ASN A 31 9.44 7.79 -12.28
N PHE A 32 9.89 6.99 -13.25
CA PHE A 32 9.46 5.61 -13.42
C PHE A 32 9.72 4.78 -12.16
N SER A 33 10.91 4.91 -11.56
CA SER A 33 11.27 4.20 -10.33
C SER A 33 10.37 4.57 -9.15
N TYR A 34 10.05 5.86 -8.97
CA TYR A 34 9.12 6.30 -7.93
C TYR A 34 7.70 5.80 -8.18
N LYS A 35 7.21 5.79 -9.43
CA LYS A 35 5.90 5.20 -9.74
C LYS A 35 5.91 3.70 -9.48
N LEU A 36 6.96 2.98 -9.88
CA LEU A 36 7.06 1.54 -9.65
C LEU A 36 7.09 1.20 -8.15
N LEU A 37 7.86 1.96 -7.36
CA LEU A 37 7.90 1.82 -5.91
C LEU A 37 6.54 2.11 -5.26
N GLY A 38 5.89 3.22 -5.66
CA GLY A 38 4.55 3.57 -5.21
C GLY A 38 3.53 2.46 -5.50
N PHE A 39 3.58 1.90 -6.71
CA PHE A 39 2.73 0.78 -7.12
C PHE A 39 2.94 -0.46 -6.24
N ALA A 40 4.20 -0.86 -6.02
CA ALA A 40 4.53 -2.00 -5.18
C ALA A 40 4.02 -1.82 -3.74
N ILE A 41 4.13 -0.62 -3.19
CA ILE A 41 3.65 -0.29 -1.84
C ILE A 41 2.11 -0.35 -1.78
N VAL A 42 1.40 0.25 -2.73
CA VAL A 42 -0.08 0.20 -2.77
C VAL A 42 -0.57 -1.24 -2.89
N VAL A 43 0.01 -2.03 -3.78
CA VAL A 43 -0.33 -3.44 -3.96
C VAL A 43 -0.05 -4.22 -2.67
N GLY A 44 1.12 -4.02 -2.05
CA GLY A 44 1.48 -4.63 -0.77
C GLY A 44 0.49 -4.29 0.36
N GLY A 45 0.10 -3.02 0.49
CA GLY A 45 -0.91 -2.57 1.44
C GLY A 45 -2.28 -3.18 1.19
N ALA A 46 -2.71 -3.28 -0.07
CA ALA A 46 -3.97 -3.93 -0.44
C ALA A 46 -3.95 -5.44 -0.12
N PHE A 47 -2.85 -6.14 -0.42
CA PHE A 47 -2.67 -7.55 -0.06
C PHE A 47 -2.67 -7.76 1.46
N TYR A 48 -2.02 -6.87 2.21
CA TYR A 48 -2.03 -6.88 3.67
C TYR A 48 -3.45 -6.75 4.22
N LEU A 49 -4.22 -5.76 3.76
CA LEU A 49 -5.61 -5.58 4.17
C LEU A 49 -6.48 -6.78 3.81
N LYS A 50 -6.30 -7.37 2.62
CA LYS A 50 -7.01 -8.59 2.20
C LYS A 50 -6.71 -9.77 3.13
N LYS A 51 -5.46 -9.93 3.57
CA LYS A 51 -5.05 -10.98 4.53
C LYS A 51 -5.68 -10.74 5.89
N VAL A 52 -5.65 -9.51 6.40
CA VAL A 52 -6.27 -9.12 7.68
C VAL A 52 -7.79 -9.34 7.67
N ALA A 53 -8.46 -8.99 6.58
CA ALA A 53 -9.90 -9.23 6.42
C ALA A 53 -10.24 -10.73 6.46
N ARG A 54 -9.37 -11.59 5.90
CA ARG A 54 -9.54 -13.06 5.96
C ARG A 54 -9.36 -13.64 7.36
N PHE A 55 -8.43 -13.14 8.17
CA PHE A 55 -8.30 -13.55 9.57
C PHE A 55 -9.57 -13.30 10.39
N GLY A 56 -10.36 -12.29 10.01
CA GLY A 56 -11.64 -12.02 10.64
C GLY A 56 -12.73 -13.05 10.38
N ARG A 57 -12.63 -13.81 9.27
CA ARG A 57 -13.60 -14.84 8.85
C ARG A 57 -13.21 -16.26 9.27
N GLN A 58 -12.00 -16.45 9.78
CA GLN A 58 -11.46 -17.77 10.13
C GLN A 58 -11.85 -18.24 11.54
N LYS A 59 -12.73 -17.51 12.24
CA LYS A 59 -13.24 -17.85 13.59
C LYS A 59 -14.60 -18.55 13.60
N GLU A 60 -15.14 -18.88 12.42
CA GLU A 60 -16.34 -19.71 12.28
C GLU A 60 -15.94 -21.09 11.75
N SER A 61 -15.35 -21.92 12.61
CA SER A 61 -15.24 -23.37 12.43
C SER A 61 -15.11 -24.05 13.78
#